data_AF-A0A1J3HII9-F1
#
_entry.id   AF-A0A1J3HII9-F1
#
_cell.length_a   1.000
_cell.length_b   1.000
_cell.length_c   1.000
_cell.angle_alpha   90.00
_cell.angle_beta   90.00
_cell.angle_gamma   90.00
#
_symmetry.space_group_name_H-M   'P 1'
#
loop_
_entity.id
_entity.type
_entity.pdbx_description
1 polymer ?
#
loop_
_entity_poly.entity_id
_entity_poly.type
_entity_poly.pdbx_seq_one_letter_code
_entity_poly.pdbx_strand_id
1 'polypeptide(L)'
;ARWSKLFPRLELSVYGLWAYDAITALAIAIEEAGTGNLTFSKADAGRNVSELEALGVSQYGPKLLQTLSSVHFEGLAGDFRFVNGQLQPSVFEIV
;
A
#
# COMPACT_ATOMS: atom_id res chain seq x y z
N ALA A 1 -16.54 -12.84 7.24
CA ALA A 1 -15.10 -12.86 6.93
C ALA A 1 -14.40 -14.04 7.60
N ARG A 2 -13.35 -14.63 7.00
CA ARG A 2 -12.59 -15.78 7.55
C ARG A 2 -12.10 -15.59 9.00
N TRP A 3 -11.81 -14.34 9.38
CA TRP A 3 -11.30 -13.95 10.70
C TRP A 3 -12.35 -13.96 11.83
N SER A 4 -13.65 -13.85 11.51
CA SER A 4 -14.70 -13.82 12.55
C SER A 4 -14.85 -15.16 13.28
N LYS A 5 -14.42 -16.28 12.68
CA LYS A 5 -14.44 -17.60 13.30
C LYS A 5 -13.31 -17.80 14.32
N LEU A 6 -12.19 -17.10 14.16
CA LEU A 6 -11.01 -17.20 15.02
C LEU A 6 -11.04 -16.18 16.16
N PHE A 7 -11.70 -15.04 15.94
CA PHE A 7 -11.81 -13.96 16.93
C PHE A 7 -13.27 -13.54 17.12
N PRO A 8 -14.04 -14.28 17.96
CA PRO A 8 -15.48 -14.09 18.11
C PRO A 8 -15.91 -12.73 18.69
N ARG A 9 -14.96 -11.87 19.11
CA ARG A 9 -15.21 -10.53 19.67
C ARG A 9 -14.41 -9.42 18.99
N LEU A 10 -13.70 -9.72 17.91
CA LEU A 10 -12.93 -8.70 17.22
C LEU A 10 -13.81 -8.08 16.13
N GLU A 11 -14.68 -7.16 16.55
CA GLU A 11 -15.18 -6.17 15.61
C GLU A 11 -14.00 -5.27 15.26
N LEU A 12 -13.45 -5.48 14.06
CA LEU A 12 -12.44 -4.60 13.52
C LEU A 12 -13.08 -3.24 13.29
N SER A 13 -12.49 -2.19 13.86
CA SER A 13 -12.84 -0.83 13.48
C SER A 13 -12.59 -0.63 11.98
N VAL A 14 -13.19 0.42 11.40
CA VAL A 14 -12.94 0.80 10.00
C VAL A 14 -11.43 0.89 9.70
N TYR A 15 -10.65 1.41 10.64
CA TYR A 15 -9.18 1.48 10.52
C TYR A 15 -8.53 0.10 10.46
N GLY A 16 -9.03 -0.88 11.22
CA GLY A 16 -8.53 -2.25 11.19
C GLY A 16 -8.81 -2.96 9.86
N LEU A 17 -9.99 -2.73 9.29
CA LEU A 17 -10.37 -3.24 7.97
C LEU A 17 -9.48 -2.62 6.87
N TRP A 18 -9.29 -1.29 6.89
CA TRP A 18 -8.40 -0.62 5.95
C TRP A 18 -6.94 -1.04 6.08
N ALA A 19 -6.43 -1.21 7.30
CA ALA A 19 -5.06 -1.67 7.51
C ALA A 19 -4.84 -3.08 6.94
N TYR A 20 -5.82 -3.98 7.10
CA TYR A 20 -5.77 -5.32 6.51
C TYR A 20 -5.67 -5.24 4.98
N ASP A 21 -6.60 -4.52 4.35
CA ASP A 21 -6.66 -4.42 2.89
C ASP A 21 -5.43 -3.70 2.33
N ALA A 22 -4.93 -2.65 2.99
CA ALA A 22 -3.72 -1.95 2.56
C ALA A 22 -2.47 -2.83 2.59
N ILE A 23 -2.31 -3.68 3.62
CA ILE A 23 -1.17 -4.62 3.69
C ILE A 23 -1.32 -5.72 2.64
N THR A 24 -2.53 -6.23 2.41
CA THR A 24 -2.80 -7.19 1.33
C THR A 24 -2.46 -6.59 -0.04
N ALA A 25 -2.87 -5.35 -0.29
CA ALA A 25 -2.55 -4.64 -1.52
C ALA A 25 -1.03 -4.49 -1.73
N LEU A 26 -0.32 -4.10 -0.67
CA LEU A 26 1.14 -3.96 -0.71
C LEU A 26 1.82 -5.31 -0.99
N ALA A 27 1.33 -6.40 -0.40
CA ALA A 27 1.88 -7.73 -0.63
C ALA A 27 1.73 -8.16 -2.10
N ILE A 28 0.53 -8.00 -2.68
CA ILE A 28 0.27 -8.30 -4.10
C ILE A 28 1.20 -7.45 -4.99
N ALA A 29 1.32 -6.16 -4.71
CA ALA A 29 2.16 -5.25 -5.48
C ALA A 29 3.64 -5.66 -5.47
N ILE A 30 4.15 -6.12 -4.31
CA ILE A 30 5.53 -6.61 -4.17
C ILE A 30 5.73 -7.93 -4.90
N GLU A 31 4.77 -8.85 -4.80
CA GLU A 31 4.79 -10.12 -5.54
C GLU A 31 4.87 -9.88 -7.05
N GLU A 32 4.08 -8.94 -7.59
CA GLU A 32 4.10 -8.56 -9.01
C GLU A 32 5.35 -7.77 -9.41
N ALA A 33 5.83 -6.86 -8.57
CA ALA A 33 7.04 -6.09 -8.84
C ALA A 33 8.31 -6.95 -8.78
N GLY A 34 8.25 -8.08 -8.07
CA GLY A 34 9.41 -8.84 -7.66
C GLY A 34 10.28 -8.07 -6.66
N THR A 35 11.39 -8.67 -6.23
CA THR A 35 12.34 -8.09 -5.26
C THR A 35 13.70 -7.75 -5.88
N GLY A 36 13.73 -7.58 -7.21
CA GLY A 36 14.93 -7.15 -7.93
C GLY A 36 15.22 -5.66 -7.74
N ASN A 37 16.50 -5.30 -7.66
CA ASN A 37 16.97 -3.91 -7.64
C ASN A 37 16.41 -3.04 -6.50
N LEU A 38 16.45 -3.54 -5.27
CA LEU A 38 16.12 -2.80 -4.03
C LEU A 38 17.23 -1.80 -3.64
N THR A 39 17.76 -1.07 -4.62
CA THR A 39 18.87 -0.13 -4.44
C THR A 39 18.36 1.32 -4.41
N PHE A 40 19.21 2.21 -3.94
CA PHE A 40 18.95 3.66 -3.92
C PHE A 40 19.99 4.36 -4.79
N SER A 41 19.62 5.51 -5.37
CA SER A 41 20.61 6.41 -5.96
C SER A 41 21.57 6.91 -4.87
N LYS A 42 22.76 7.30 -5.29
CA LYS A 42 23.78 7.80 -4.37
C LYS A 42 23.27 9.08 -3.69
N ALA A 43 23.25 9.07 -2.35
CA ALA A 43 23.00 10.26 -1.55
C ALA A 43 24.22 11.21 -1.62
N ASP A 44 23.98 12.51 -1.61
CA ASP A 44 25.04 13.52 -1.59
C ASP A 44 25.48 13.79 -0.15
N ALA A 45 26.53 13.10 0.29
CA ALA A 45 27.05 13.19 1.65
C ALA A 45 27.64 14.58 1.99
N GLY A 46 27.85 15.46 1.00
CA GLY A 46 28.34 16.82 1.21
C GLY A 46 27.24 17.86 1.43
N ARG A 47 25.97 17.51 1.15
CA ARG A 47 24.82 18.40 1.31
C ARG A 47 24.15 18.18 2.67
N ASN A 48 23.55 19.24 3.19
CA ASN A 48 22.76 19.15 4.42
C ASN A 48 21.55 18.24 4.18
N VAL A 49 21.33 17.29 5.07
CA VAL A 49 20.23 16.30 4.98
C VAL A 49 18.84 16.97 5.01
N SER A 50 18.76 18.23 5.45
CA SER A 50 17.55 19.06 5.35
C SER A 50 17.13 19.36 3.91
N GLU A 51 18.03 19.19 2.93
CA GLU A 51 17.74 19.31 1.51
C GLU A 51 17.33 17.94 0.95
N LEU A 52 16.09 17.83 0.45
CA LEU A 52 15.56 16.56 -0.09
C LEU A 52 16.42 15.99 -1.24
N GLU A 53 17.08 16.85 -2.00
CA GLU A 53 18.00 16.48 -3.08
C GLU A 53 19.26 15.76 -2.58
N ALA A 54 19.61 15.89 -1.29
CA ALA A 54 20.73 15.18 -0.68
C ALA A 54 20.41 13.70 -0.42
N LEU A 55 19.13 13.31 -0.43
CA LEU A 55 18.69 11.94 -0.15
C LEU A 55 18.77 11.06 -1.39
N GLY A 56 19.14 9.79 -1.18
CA GLY A 56 19.06 8.76 -2.23
C GLY A 56 17.60 8.42 -2.55
N VAL A 57 17.29 8.32 -3.84
CA VAL A 57 15.96 7.94 -4.36
C VAL A 57 15.95 6.43 -4.63
N SER A 58 14.93 5.74 -4.14
CA SER A 58 14.76 4.30 -4.39
C SER A 58 14.60 4.03 -5.88
N GLN A 59 15.46 3.18 -6.44
CA GLN A 59 15.35 2.71 -7.82
C GLN A 59 14.21 1.70 -7.99
N TYR A 60 13.80 1.04 -6.91
CA TYR A 60 12.66 0.14 -6.87
C TYR A 60 11.32 0.89 -6.80
N GLY A 61 11.31 2.09 -6.20
CA GLY A 61 10.11 2.89 -5.94
C GLY A 61 9.18 3.07 -7.14
N PRO A 62 9.68 3.47 -8.34
CA PRO A 62 8.83 3.62 -9.52
C PRO A 62 8.14 2.32 -9.94
N LYS A 63 8.83 1.17 -9.84
CA LYS A 63 8.26 -0.13 -10.19
C LYS A 63 7.20 -0.56 -9.17
N LEU A 64 7.48 -0.40 -7.88
CA LEU A 64 6.54 -0.67 -6.80
C LEU A 64 5.28 0.21 -6.90
N LEU A 65 5.45 1.50 -7.20
CA LEU A 65 4.34 2.43 -7.37
C LEU A 65 3.45 2.01 -8.55
N GLN A 66 4.07 1.58 -9.65
CA GLN A 66 3.35 1.10 -10.83
C GLN A 66 2.49 -0.12 -10.49
N THR A 67 3.05 -1.15 -9.85
CA THR A 67 2.31 -2.37 -9.53
C THR A 67 1.26 -2.12 -8.45
N LEU A 68 1.57 -1.32 -7.42
CA LEU A 68 0.61 -0.97 -6.39
C LEU A 68 -0.59 -0.22 -6.95
N SER A 69 -0.37 0.67 -7.92
CA SER A 69 -1.44 1.44 -8.56
C SER A 69 -2.37 0.56 -9.43
N SER A 70 -1.92 -0.62 -9.86
CA SER A 70 -2.73 -1.57 -10.62
C SER A 70 -3.41 -2.64 -9.76
N VAL A 71 -3.15 -2.69 -8.45
CA VAL A 71 -3.78 -3.65 -7.56
C VAL A 71 -5.30 -3.47 -7.54
N HIS A 72 -6.01 -4.57 -7.74
CA HIS A 72 -7.46 -4.65 -7.65
C HIS A 72 -7.88 -5.99 -7.05
N PHE A 73 -8.61 -5.98 -5.94
CA PHE A 73 -9.16 -7.17 -5.31
C PHE A 73 -10.34 -6.85 -4.38
N GLU A 74 -11.11 -7.86 -4.02
CA GLU A 74 -12.16 -7.75 -2.99
C GLU A 74 -11.56 -7.98 -1.59
N GLY A 75 -11.49 -6.91 -0.80
CA GLY A 75 -10.96 -6.90 0.55
C GLY A 75 -12.01 -7.10 1.65
N LEU A 76 -11.62 -6.93 2.90
CA LEU A 76 -12.56 -6.93 4.03
C LEU A 76 -13.37 -5.64 4.14
N ALA A 77 -12.85 -4.53 3.63
CA ALA A 77 -13.53 -3.24 3.54
C ALA A 77 -14.27 -3.03 2.20
N GLY A 78 -14.25 -4.02 1.30
CA GLY A 78 -14.92 -4.01 -0.01
C GLY A 78 -13.95 -4.01 -1.19
N ASP A 79 -14.42 -3.52 -2.35
CA ASP A 79 -13.66 -3.37 -3.59
C ASP A 79 -12.46 -2.44 -3.41
N PHE A 80 -11.26 -3.02 -3.31
CA PHE A 80 -10.02 -2.27 -3.14
C PHE A 80 -9.38 -1.98 -4.50
N ARG A 81 -9.35 -0.71 -4.88
CA ARG A 81 -8.64 -0.25 -6.09
C ARG A 81 -8.24 1.21 -5.98
N PHE A 82 -7.13 1.55 -6.63
CA PHE A 82 -6.69 2.92 -6.79
C PHE A 82 -7.19 3.52 -8.10
N VAL A 83 -7.65 4.76 -8.07
CA VAL A 83 -7.93 5.58 -9.26
C VAL A 83 -7.29 6.93 -9.03
N ASN A 84 -6.42 7.36 -9.94
CA ASN A 84 -5.63 8.58 -9.81
C ASN A 84 -4.84 8.64 -8.48
N GLY A 85 -4.35 7.49 -8.00
CA GLY A 85 -3.58 7.37 -6.76
C GLY A 85 -4.40 7.47 -5.47
N GLN A 86 -5.74 7.49 -5.57
CA GLN A 86 -6.64 7.53 -4.42
C GLN A 86 -7.44 6.23 -4.31
N LEU A 87 -7.64 5.75 -3.09
CA LEU A 87 -8.55 4.64 -2.82
C LEU A 87 -9.95 5.07 -3.21
N GLN A 88 -10.60 4.31 -4.09
CA GLN A 88 -11.99 4.58 -4.42
C GLN A 88 -12.89 4.20 -3.24
N PRO A 89 -13.78 5.11 -2.78
CA PRO A 89 -14.70 4.78 -1.72
C PRO A 89 -15.66 3.68 -2.17
N SER A 90 -15.95 2.74 -1.28
CA SER A 90 -17.04 1.78 -1.47
C SER A 90 -18.40 2.49 -1.39
N VAL A 91 -19.43 1.82 -1.92
CA VAL A 91 -20.81 2.34 -1.92
C VAL A 91 -21.26 2.59 -0.47
N PHE A 92 -21.64 3.82 -0.15
CA PHE A 92 -22.14 4.18 1.18
C PHE A 92 -23.58 3.69 1.37
N GLU A 93 -23.87 3.10 2.52
CA GLU A 93 -25.23 2.93 3.03
C GLU A 93 -25.60 4.18 3.86
N ILE A 94 -26.76 4.77 3.58
CA ILE A 94 -27.33 5.85 4.38
C ILE A 94 -28.40 5.23 5.29
N VAL A 95 -28.20 5.32 6.61
CA VAL A 95 -29.08 4.75 7.65
C VAL A 95 -29.93 5.81 8.35
#